data_AF-A0D825-F1
#
_entry.id   AF-A0D825-F1
#
_cell.length_a   1.000
_cell.length_b   1.000
_cell.length_c   1.000
_cell.angle_alpha   90.00
_cell.angle_beta   90.00
_cell.angle_gamma   90.00
#
_symmetry.space_group_name_H-M   'P 1'
#
loop_
_entity.id
_entity.type
_entity.pdbx_description
1 polymer ?
#
loop_
_entity_poly.entity_id
_entity_poly.type
_entity_poly.pdbx_seq_one_letter_code
_entity_poly.pdbx_strand_id
1 'polypeptide(L)'
;MKKSVIQDQKVDDNQQRKKNEENLKIPLNLYRSYTRITQQSLLEEIAPMMSQIEFLKKNCPEGTKIEEFTAQACSYFKYEQFSRGQIVFNYGEYGDKVYLILFGEVGVFVSKSQEEIANDREVIETYKSNLNPFEEEVLDYETVFKKKKRAQDLQMELLLASQKNPFEVNNMYFKDGICLYKKVFQFYSGQAFGDMALSSDKPRTASILVLSDELHVLTMNRQDFKSVGERSIKEKNQTFEYFLSIFVGVSKFIVTKFIQYFQKIEFAPQTVLWKEGDEPKFFLLIVRGRVEIYRSYDEDALHGKHKEPSIFQSKIKPKKKVTLSQLSDNSFVGEAELIDNHPVRLYSCMTSDNTLAYYMESDAFNIVRKNHPDFLKILKEKSFVIRSYLQRREKYLFENIQKQDKAMEKLQYPDSTNTERVTVDELYRDTNKLNQKILRSQQKSMFTTTDIVNSNNLISKKITPQSENMFIFHKKQIELLKQKKQSQIKSNSVIPPINLQKSISQNNFALECQVLKSYRKMRFQQFQANREVSLKIKSQIGSLITTQLRSSSHDSSCPLATNEFGKRIKTLQEFYYAKTFITTNR
;
A
#
# COMPACT_ATOMS: atom_id res chain seq x y z
N MET A 1 -45.07 -44.92 -10.53
CA MET A 1 -43.70 -45.09 -11.09
C MET A 1 -42.73 -44.38 -10.16
N LYS A 2 -41.83 -45.08 -9.48
CA LYS A 2 -40.76 -44.43 -8.68
C LYS A 2 -39.58 -44.17 -9.62
N LYS A 3 -39.24 -42.90 -9.87
CA LYS A 3 -37.94 -42.55 -10.46
C LYS A 3 -36.83 -43.03 -9.52
N SER A 4 -35.73 -43.51 -10.08
CA SER A 4 -34.61 -43.99 -9.28
C SER A 4 -33.77 -42.82 -8.76
N VAL A 5 -33.29 -42.88 -7.52
CA VAL A 5 -32.44 -41.84 -6.89
C VAL A 5 -31.22 -41.49 -7.77
N ILE A 6 -30.71 -42.46 -8.53
CA ILE A 6 -29.59 -42.32 -9.48
C ILE A 6 -29.96 -41.44 -10.69
N GLN A 7 -31.23 -41.43 -11.13
CA GLN A 7 -31.71 -40.51 -12.16
C GLN A 7 -31.81 -39.08 -11.63
N ASP A 8 -32.30 -38.91 -10.40
CA ASP A 8 -32.47 -37.57 -9.83
C ASP A 8 -31.11 -36.90 -9.54
N GLN A 9 -30.11 -37.65 -9.02
CA GLN A 9 -28.72 -37.15 -8.89
C GLN A 9 -28.11 -36.72 -10.24
N LYS A 10 -28.30 -37.51 -11.31
CA LYS A 10 -27.82 -37.15 -12.66
C LYS A 10 -28.52 -35.94 -13.28
N VAL A 11 -29.73 -35.59 -12.82
CA VAL A 11 -30.43 -34.37 -13.27
C VAL A 11 -29.86 -33.16 -12.56
N ASP A 12 -29.57 -33.26 -11.25
CA ASP A 12 -28.99 -32.20 -10.44
C ASP A 12 -27.57 -31.81 -10.92
N ASP A 13 -26.70 -32.81 -11.15
CA ASP A 13 -25.35 -32.61 -11.73
C ASP A 13 -25.39 -31.85 -13.07
N ASN A 14 -26.38 -32.15 -13.93
CA ASN A 14 -26.56 -31.47 -15.22
C ASN A 14 -27.09 -30.04 -15.08
N GLN A 15 -27.94 -29.76 -14.08
CA GLN A 15 -28.39 -28.39 -13.80
C GLN A 15 -27.25 -27.55 -13.21
N GLN A 16 -26.51 -28.09 -12.26
CA GLN A 16 -25.36 -27.41 -11.66
C GLN A 16 -24.25 -27.16 -12.69
N ARG A 17 -23.99 -28.10 -13.61
CA ARG A 17 -23.10 -27.89 -14.76
C ARG A 17 -23.52 -26.70 -15.61
N LYS A 18 -24.77 -26.65 -16.07
CA LYS A 18 -25.27 -25.54 -16.91
C LYS A 18 -25.15 -24.20 -16.21
N LYS A 19 -25.51 -24.15 -14.92
CA LYS A 19 -25.35 -22.97 -14.07
C LYS A 19 -23.89 -22.53 -13.95
N ASN A 20 -22.94 -23.46 -13.84
CA ASN A 20 -21.52 -23.15 -13.86
C ASN A 20 -21.09 -22.56 -15.23
N GLU A 21 -21.52 -23.15 -16.35
CA GLU A 21 -21.21 -22.68 -17.70
C GLU A 21 -21.76 -21.28 -17.97
N GLU A 22 -22.98 -20.97 -17.51
CA GLU A 22 -23.57 -19.63 -17.59
C GLU A 22 -22.79 -18.60 -16.74
N ASN A 23 -22.46 -18.95 -15.49
CA ASN A 23 -21.69 -18.08 -14.58
C ASN A 23 -20.24 -17.83 -15.06
N LEU A 24 -19.62 -18.81 -15.72
CA LEU A 24 -18.24 -18.72 -16.21
C LEU A 24 -18.11 -18.15 -17.64
N LYS A 25 -19.23 -17.84 -18.29
CA LYS A 25 -19.26 -17.31 -19.67
C LYS A 25 -18.52 -15.97 -19.82
N ILE A 26 -18.64 -15.06 -18.86
CA ILE A 26 -17.95 -13.76 -18.87
C ILE A 26 -16.44 -13.94 -18.64
N PRO A 27 -15.97 -14.67 -17.59
CA PRO A 27 -14.58 -15.06 -17.44
C PRO A 27 -14.00 -15.71 -18.71
N LEU A 28 -14.71 -16.67 -19.31
CA LEU A 28 -14.29 -17.37 -20.53
C LEU A 28 -14.02 -16.39 -21.69
N ASN A 29 -14.96 -15.48 -21.97
CA ASN A 29 -14.79 -14.51 -23.05
C ASN A 29 -13.61 -13.56 -22.82
N LEU A 30 -13.40 -13.11 -21.58
CA LEU A 30 -12.27 -12.24 -21.23
C LEU A 30 -10.93 -12.99 -21.35
N TYR A 31 -10.82 -14.20 -20.79
CA TYR A 31 -9.60 -15.00 -20.89
C TYR A 31 -9.30 -15.46 -22.32
N ARG A 32 -10.31 -15.78 -23.13
CA ARG A 32 -10.15 -16.07 -24.57
C ARG A 32 -9.63 -14.86 -25.36
N SER A 33 -9.94 -13.64 -24.92
CA SER A 33 -9.51 -12.40 -25.57
C SER A 33 -8.10 -11.97 -25.15
N TYR A 34 -7.76 -12.06 -23.85
CA TYR A 34 -6.51 -11.53 -23.31
C TYR A 34 -5.42 -12.58 -23.04
N THR A 35 -5.76 -13.88 -23.03
CA THR A 35 -4.93 -15.01 -22.56
C THR A 35 -4.53 -14.97 -21.08
N ARG A 36 -4.18 -13.81 -20.53
CA ARG A 36 -3.94 -13.54 -19.10
C ARG A 36 -4.44 -12.15 -18.76
N ILE A 37 -5.12 -12.00 -17.62
CA ILE A 37 -5.71 -10.72 -17.19
C ILE A 37 -4.81 -10.10 -16.13
N THR A 38 -4.29 -8.89 -16.37
CA THR A 38 -3.45 -8.14 -15.41
C THR A 38 -4.10 -6.82 -14.94
N GLN A 39 -5.19 -6.40 -15.59
CA GLN A 39 -5.89 -5.15 -15.26
C GLN A 39 -6.83 -5.35 -14.07
N GLN A 40 -6.60 -4.58 -13.00
CA GLN A 40 -7.31 -4.70 -11.73
C GLN A 40 -8.84 -4.62 -11.86
N SER A 41 -9.38 -3.70 -12.67
CA SER A 41 -10.83 -3.55 -12.83
C SER A 41 -11.51 -4.79 -13.45
N LEU A 42 -10.83 -5.47 -14.38
CA LEU A 42 -11.33 -6.71 -14.99
C LEU A 42 -11.24 -7.89 -14.02
N LEU A 43 -10.22 -7.91 -13.15
CA LEU A 43 -10.07 -8.91 -12.09
C LEU A 43 -11.17 -8.77 -11.04
N GLU A 44 -11.53 -7.54 -10.67
CA GLU A 44 -12.63 -7.22 -9.75
C GLU A 44 -14.01 -7.57 -10.36
N GLU A 45 -14.20 -7.38 -11.68
CA GLU A 45 -15.42 -7.77 -12.39
C GLU A 45 -15.66 -9.29 -12.37
N ILE A 46 -14.62 -10.10 -12.63
CA ILE A 46 -14.76 -11.57 -12.68
C ILE A 46 -14.68 -12.26 -11.32
N ALA A 47 -14.14 -11.61 -10.29
CA ALA A 47 -13.90 -12.23 -8.99
C ALA A 47 -15.17 -12.82 -8.33
N PRO A 48 -16.36 -12.18 -8.36
CA PRO A 48 -17.60 -12.74 -7.80
C PRO A 48 -18.12 -14.00 -8.53
N MET A 49 -17.80 -14.15 -9.82
CA MET A 49 -18.17 -15.33 -10.60
C MET A 49 -17.21 -16.48 -10.32
N MET A 50 -15.91 -16.16 -10.32
CA MET A 50 -14.82 -17.11 -10.06
C MET A 50 -14.79 -17.58 -8.60
N SER A 51 -15.20 -16.75 -7.62
CA SER A 51 -15.20 -17.10 -6.20
C SER A 51 -16.19 -18.22 -5.85
N GLN A 52 -17.13 -18.54 -6.74
CA GLN A 52 -18.07 -19.66 -6.55
C GLN A 52 -17.39 -21.04 -6.70
N ILE A 53 -16.24 -21.10 -7.38
CA ILE A 53 -15.49 -22.32 -7.69
C ILE A 53 -14.92 -22.96 -6.41
N GLU A 54 -15.22 -24.26 -6.20
CA GLU A 54 -14.77 -24.97 -4.99
C GLU A 54 -13.26 -24.96 -4.80
N PHE A 55 -12.49 -25.10 -5.89
CA PHE A 55 -11.03 -25.08 -5.83
C PHE A 55 -10.50 -23.77 -5.22
N LEU A 56 -11.09 -22.62 -5.57
CA LEU A 56 -10.69 -21.32 -5.01
C LEU A 56 -11.17 -21.17 -3.57
N LYS A 57 -12.39 -21.62 -3.24
CA LYS A 57 -12.90 -21.64 -1.86
C LYS A 57 -12.01 -22.48 -0.92
N LYS A 58 -11.64 -23.69 -1.33
CA LYS A 58 -10.84 -24.64 -0.53
C LYS A 58 -9.39 -24.18 -0.33
N ASN A 59 -8.84 -23.39 -1.26
CA ASN A 59 -7.46 -22.89 -1.20
C ASN A 59 -7.33 -21.43 -0.71
N CYS A 60 -8.44 -20.79 -0.32
CA CYS A 60 -8.42 -19.43 0.22
C CYS A 60 -7.79 -19.42 1.63
N PRO A 61 -6.72 -18.66 1.89
CA PRO A 61 -6.09 -18.60 3.21
C PRO A 61 -7.03 -18.03 4.27
N GLU A 62 -6.97 -18.56 5.49
CA GLU A 62 -7.83 -18.14 6.60
C GLU A 62 -7.76 -16.63 6.88
N GLY A 63 -8.92 -16.05 7.20
CA GLY A 63 -9.07 -14.61 7.43
C GLY A 63 -8.81 -13.72 6.21
N THR A 64 -8.85 -14.26 4.98
CA THR A 64 -8.86 -13.48 3.72
C THR A 64 -10.28 -13.46 3.17
N LYS A 65 -10.71 -12.35 2.54
CA LYS A 65 -11.96 -12.39 1.77
C LYS A 65 -11.75 -13.24 0.51
N ILE A 66 -12.75 -14.05 0.15
CA ILE A 66 -12.66 -14.96 -0.98
C ILE A 66 -12.54 -14.21 -2.31
N GLU A 67 -13.16 -13.04 -2.42
CA GLU A 67 -13.14 -12.15 -3.59
C GLU A 67 -11.74 -11.55 -3.79
N GLU A 68 -11.11 -11.06 -2.73
CA GLU A 68 -9.75 -10.50 -2.76
C GLU A 68 -8.73 -11.57 -3.16
N PHE A 69 -8.80 -12.76 -2.54
CA PHE A 69 -7.97 -13.91 -2.90
C PHE A 69 -8.21 -14.36 -4.35
N THR A 70 -9.47 -14.38 -4.81
CA THR A 70 -9.83 -14.82 -6.16
C THR A 70 -9.38 -13.82 -7.22
N ALA A 71 -9.56 -12.51 -7.02
CA ALA A 71 -9.05 -11.48 -7.91
C ALA A 71 -7.52 -11.59 -8.05
N GLN A 72 -6.81 -11.84 -6.94
CA GLN A 72 -5.38 -12.08 -6.94
C GLN A 72 -5.03 -13.37 -7.71
N ALA A 73 -5.70 -14.49 -7.45
CA ALA A 73 -5.47 -15.76 -8.14
C ALA A 73 -5.71 -15.65 -9.67
N CYS A 74 -6.76 -14.94 -10.08
CA CYS A 74 -7.05 -14.63 -11.48
C CYS A 74 -5.88 -13.95 -12.20
N SER A 75 -5.12 -13.08 -11.55
CA SER A 75 -3.94 -12.44 -12.17
C SER A 75 -2.80 -13.40 -12.53
N TYR A 76 -2.83 -14.63 -11.99
CA TYR A 76 -1.85 -15.70 -12.24
C TYR A 76 -2.34 -16.80 -13.19
N PHE A 77 -3.64 -16.86 -13.47
CA PHE A 77 -4.19 -17.83 -14.42
C PHE A 77 -3.86 -17.47 -15.87
N LYS A 78 -3.56 -18.50 -16.68
CA LYS A 78 -3.36 -18.41 -18.13
C LYS A 78 -4.40 -19.28 -18.84
N TYR A 79 -5.01 -18.75 -19.90
CA TYR A 79 -5.92 -19.49 -20.77
C TYR A 79 -5.20 -20.53 -21.63
N GLU A 80 -5.76 -21.74 -21.70
CA GLU A 80 -5.41 -22.79 -22.66
C GLU A 80 -6.70 -23.43 -23.23
N GLN A 81 -6.63 -23.93 -24.46
CA GLN A 81 -7.74 -24.57 -25.15
C GLN A 81 -7.29 -25.90 -25.76
N PHE A 82 -8.18 -26.90 -25.70
CA PHE A 82 -7.98 -28.23 -26.27
C PHE A 82 -9.21 -28.67 -27.08
N SER A 83 -9.00 -29.59 -28.01
CA SER A 83 -10.04 -30.20 -28.85
C SER A 83 -10.37 -31.63 -28.42
N ARG A 84 -11.56 -32.11 -28.78
CA ARG A 84 -11.99 -33.49 -28.53
C ARG A 84 -10.95 -34.54 -28.91
N GLY A 85 -10.79 -35.55 -28.04
CA GLY A 85 -9.85 -36.64 -28.25
C GLY A 85 -8.38 -36.30 -27.96
N GLN A 86 -8.04 -35.04 -27.67
CA GLN A 86 -6.70 -34.70 -27.21
C GLN A 86 -6.46 -35.17 -25.78
N ILE A 87 -5.22 -35.54 -25.48
CA ILE A 87 -4.74 -35.79 -24.12
C ILE A 87 -4.16 -34.48 -23.55
N VAL A 88 -4.63 -34.07 -22.37
CA VAL A 88 -4.14 -32.86 -21.66
C VAL A 88 -2.84 -33.14 -20.92
N PHE A 89 -2.71 -34.35 -20.36
CA PHE A 89 -1.48 -34.95 -19.85
C PHE A 89 -1.66 -36.47 -19.71
N ASN A 90 -0.56 -37.22 -19.79
CA ASN A 90 -0.53 -38.67 -19.64
C ASN A 90 -0.27 -39.10 -18.19
N TYR A 91 -0.69 -40.32 -17.84
CA TYR A 91 -0.25 -41.02 -16.63
C TYR A 91 1.28 -41.10 -16.57
N GLY A 92 1.87 -40.97 -15.38
CA GLY A 92 3.32 -41.05 -15.20
C GLY A 92 4.10 -39.77 -15.54
N GLU A 93 3.51 -38.80 -16.24
CA GLU A 93 4.18 -37.53 -16.53
C GLU A 93 4.45 -36.72 -15.27
N TYR A 94 5.53 -35.93 -15.26
CA TYR A 94 5.72 -34.90 -14.24
C TYR A 94 5.04 -33.61 -14.72
N GLY A 95 4.14 -33.09 -13.91
CA GLY A 95 3.47 -31.82 -14.17
C GLY A 95 3.60 -30.88 -12.97
N ASP A 96 3.63 -29.58 -13.25
CA ASP A 96 3.76 -28.51 -12.27
C ASP A 96 2.51 -27.62 -12.19
N LYS A 97 1.54 -27.78 -13.10
CA LYS A 97 0.36 -26.92 -13.23
C LYS A 97 -0.97 -27.60 -12.87
N VAL A 98 -1.88 -26.81 -12.31
CA VAL A 98 -3.31 -27.14 -12.14
C VAL A 98 -4.10 -26.61 -13.33
N TYR A 99 -5.24 -27.25 -13.62
CA TYR A 99 -6.17 -26.86 -14.66
C TYR A 99 -7.54 -26.61 -14.03
N LEU A 100 -8.22 -25.54 -14.43
CA LEU A 100 -9.55 -25.15 -13.98
C LEU A 100 -10.46 -25.01 -15.19
N ILE A 101 -11.53 -25.80 -15.27
CA ILE A 101 -12.42 -25.87 -16.43
C ILE A 101 -13.39 -24.68 -16.41
N LEU A 102 -13.34 -23.84 -17.44
CA LEU A 102 -14.34 -22.80 -17.69
C LEU A 102 -15.52 -23.34 -18.50
N PHE A 103 -15.23 -24.18 -19.49
CA PHE A 103 -16.24 -24.84 -20.32
C PHE A 103 -15.68 -26.15 -20.90
N GLY A 104 -16.54 -27.17 -20.98
CA GLY A 104 -16.23 -28.48 -21.54
C GLY A 104 -16.12 -29.59 -20.49
N GLU A 105 -15.66 -30.75 -20.91
CA GLU A 105 -15.55 -31.94 -20.05
C GLU A 105 -14.36 -32.83 -20.41
N VAL A 106 -13.78 -33.45 -19.39
CA VAL A 106 -12.62 -34.36 -19.52
C VAL A 106 -12.84 -35.68 -18.77
N GLY A 107 -12.37 -36.77 -19.35
CA GLY A 107 -12.36 -38.10 -18.73
C GLY A 107 -11.02 -38.37 -18.05
N VAL A 108 -11.09 -39.00 -16.87
CA VAL A 108 -9.92 -39.44 -16.10
C VAL A 108 -9.69 -40.94 -16.37
N PHE A 109 -8.51 -41.28 -16.89
CA PHE A 109 -8.16 -42.64 -17.30
C PHE A 109 -7.00 -43.20 -16.46
N VAL A 110 -7.17 -44.43 -15.96
CA VAL A 110 -6.15 -45.18 -15.21
C VAL A 110 -5.96 -46.56 -15.83
N SER A 111 -4.84 -47.21 -15.54
CA SER A 111 -4.55 -48.57 -16.01
C SER A 111 -5.63 -49.57 -15.53
N LYS A 112 -6.05 -50.46 -16.43
CA LYS A 112 -6.87 -51.65 -16.11
C LYS A 112 -6.10 -52.63 -15.22
N SER A 113 -6.81 -53.49 -14.50
CA SER A 113 -6.20 -54.64 -13.81
C SER A 113 -5.76 -55.71 -14.83
N GLN A 114 -4.89 -56.63 -14.40
CA GLN A 114 -4.48 -57.75 -15.26
C GLN A 114 -5.66 -58.66 -15.61
N GLU A 115 -6.65 -58.80 -14.72
CA GLU A 115 -7.90 -59.54 -14.96
C GLU A 115 -8.75 -58.89 -16.06
N GLU A 116 -8.91 -57.56 -16.03
CA GLU A 116 -9.65 -56.82 -17.06
C GLU A 116 -8.95 -56.92 -18.44
N ILE A 117 -7.62 -56.91 -18.47
CA ILE A 117 -6.80 -57.09 -19.68
C ILE A 117 -6.90 -58.54 -20.20
N ALA A 118 -6.92 -59.53 -19.31
CA ALA A 118 -7.08 -60.95 -19.66
C ALA A 118 -8.47 -61.22 -20.26
N ASN A 119 -9.53 -60.68 -19.67
CA ASN A 119 -10.90 -60.79 -20.18
C ASN A 119 -11.04 -60.17 -21.59
N ASP A 120 -10.46 -58.98 -21.82
CA ASP A 120 -10.45 -58.36 -23.14
C ASP A 120 -9.67 -59.21 -24.18
N ARG A 121 -8.59 -59.90 -23.75
CA ARG A 121 -7.84 -60.83 -24.60
C ARG A 121 -8.64 -62.08 -24.95
N GLU A 122 -9.27 -62.72 -23.98
CA GLU A 122 -10.09 -63.93 -24.19
C GLU A 122 -11.23 -63.67 -25.18
N VAL A 123 -11.85 -62.48 -25.13
CA VAL A 123 -12.87 -62.05 -26.11
C VAL A 123 -12.29 -61.97 -27.53
N ILE A 124 -11.09 -61.41 -27.70
CA ILE A 124 -10.41 -61.31 -29.01
C ILE A 124 -10.02 -62.70 -29.52
N GLU A 125 -9.48 -63.57 -28.67
CA GLU A 125 -9.09 -64.94 -29.04
C GLU A 125 -10.30 -65.78 -29.43
N THR A 126 -11.40 -65.70 -28.66
CA THR A 126 -12.68 -66.35 -28.97
C THR A 126 -13.28 -65.83 -30.28
N TYR A 127 -13.13 -64.54 -30.59
CA TYR A 127 -13.59 -64.01 -31.87
C TYR A 127 -12.75 -64.56 -33.03
N LYS A 128 -11.41 -64.52 -32.90
CA LYS A 128 -10.47 -65.05 -33.91
C LYS A 128 -10.65 -66.54 -34.19
N SER A 129 -10.97 -67.36 -33.19
CA SER A 129 -11.23 -68.79 -33.40
C SER A 129 -12.55 -69.09 -34.13
N ASN A 130 -13.48 -68.13 -34.19
CA ASN A 130 -14.76 -68.24 -34.88
C ASN A 130 -14.75 -67.61 -36.29
N LEU A 131 -13.66 -66.95 -36.69
CA LEU A 131 -13.50 -66.41 -38.04
C LEU A 131 -13.22 -67.53 -39.05
N ASN A 132 -13.69 -67.32 -40.27
CA ASN A 132 -13.55 -68.26 -41.37
C ASN A 132 -12.09 -68.23 -41.90
N PRO A 133 -11.32 -69.33 -41.90
CA PRO A 133 -9.89 -69.30 -42.27
C PRO A 133 -9.58 -68.89 -43.72
N PHE A 134 -10.60 -68.74 -44.56
CA PHE A 134 -10.50 -68.44 -45.99
C PHE A 134 -10.89 -67.00 -46.36
N GLU A 135 -11.31 -66.18 -45.39
CA GLU A 135 -11.67 -64.78 -45.60
C GLU A 135 -10.71 -63.87 -44.81
N GLU A 136 -9.94 -63.05 -45.53
CA GLU A 136 -8.99 -62.09 -44.94
C GLU A 136 -9.74 -60.82 -44.47
N GLU A 137 -10.65 -61.00 -43.50
CA GLU A 137 -11.42 -59.89 -42.92
C GLU A 137 -10.54 -59.00 -42.03
N VAL A 138 -10.64 -57.69 -42.25
CA VAL A 138 -10.07 -56.68 -41.34
C VAL A 138 -10.84 -56.69 -40.03
N LEU A 139 -10.18 -57.09 -38.95
CA LEU A 139 -10.74 -57.09 -37.59
C LEU A 139 -11.22 -55.69 -37.18
N ASP A 140 -12.53 -55.50 -37.10
CA ASP A 140 -13.17 -54.30 -36.55
C ASP A 140 -13.40 -54.42 -35.03
N TYR A 141 -12.95 -53.40 -34.30
CA TYR A 141 -13.05 -53.33 -32.85
C TYR A 141 -14.49 -53.20 -32.32
N GLU A 142 -15.35 -52.44 -33.02
CA GLU A 142 -16.76 -52.31 -32.60
C GLU A 142 -17.49 -53.65 -32.69
N THR A 143 -17.21 -54.42 -33.75
CA THR A 143 -17.82 -55.73 -34.00
C THR A 143 -17.33 -56.79 -33.01
N VAL A 144 -16.02 -56.86 -32.72
CA VAL A 144 -15.45 -57.82 -31.74
C VAL A 144 -16.05 -57.64 -30.35
N PHE A 145 -16.15 -56.40 -29.88
CA PHE A 145 -16.62 -56.09 -28.51
C PHE A 145 -18.12 -55.80 -28.41
N LYS A 146 -18.85 -55.93 -29.52
CA LYS A 146 -20.31 -55.71 -29.62
C LYS A 146 -21.05 -56.57 -28.61
N LYS A 147 -21.94 -55.97 -27.81
CA LYS A 147 -22.67 -56.60 -26.69
C LYS A 147 -21.80 -57.14 -25.53
N LYS A 148 -20.46 -57.16 -25.65
CA LYS A 148 -19.53 -57.54 -24.57
C LYS A 148 -19.20 -56.35 -23.67
N LYS A 149 -19.01 -55.16 -24.25
CA LYS A 149 -18.82 -53.88 -23.55
C LYS A 149 -20.06 -53.00 -23.68
N ARG A 150 -20.22 -52.02 -22.78
CA ARG A 150 -21.23 -50.96 -22.93
C ARG A 150 -20.82 -50.06 -24.10
N ALA A 151 -21.79 -49.60 -24.90
CA ALA A 151 -21.52 -48.72 -26.05
C ALA A 151 -20.76 -47.44 -25.66
N GLN A 152 -21.02 -46.90 -24.46
CA GLN A 152 -20.27 -45.75 -23.93
C GLN A 152 -18.80 -46.08 -23.67
N ASP A 153 -18.47 -47.24 -23.09
CA ASP A 153 -17.07 -47.60 -22.83
C ASP A 153 -16.32 -47.83 -24.15
N LEU A 154 -16.96 -48.49 -25.12
CA LEU A 154 -16.44 -48.66 -26.48
C LEU A 154 -16.13 -47.33 -27.16
N GLN A 155 -17.07 -46.38 -27.13
CA GLN A 155 -16.86 -45.04 -27.70
C GLN A 155 -15.70 -44.29 -27.02
N MET A 156 -15.51 -44.49 -25.71
CA MET A 156 -14.41 -43.90 -24.96
C MET A 156 -13.06 -44.55 -25.30
N GLU A 157 -13.01 -45.86 -25.53
CA GLU A 157 -11.80 -46.57 -26.00
C GLU A 157 -11.44 -46.11 -27.42
N LEU A 158 -12.41 -46.04 -28.35
CA LEU A 158 -12.18 -45.52 -29.70
C LEU A 158 -11.71 -44.05 -29.72
N LEU A 159 -12.24 -43.21 -28.81
CA LEU A 159 -11.77 -41.83 -28.67
C LEU A 159 -10.32 -41.76 -28.17
N LEU A 160 -9.94 -42.65 -27.23
CA LEU A 160 -8.58 -42.80 -26.74
C LEU A 160 -7.61 -43.33 -27.83
N ALA A 161 -8.12 -44.11 -28.78
CA ALA A 161 -7.42 -44.51 -30.02
C ALA A 161 -7.40 -43.43 -31.12
N SER A 162 -7.85 -42.20 -30.81
CA SER A 162 -7.97 -41.09 -31.77
C SER A 162 -8.85 -41.42 -32.99
N GLN A 163 -9.94 -42.16 -32.77
CA GLN A 163 -10.91 -42.61 -33.79
C GLN A 163 -10.32 -43.54 -34.87
N LYS A 164 -9.11 -44.10 -34.65
CA LYS A 164 -8.55 -45.19 -35.46
C LYS A 164 -8.96 -46.54 -34.88
N ASN A 165 -8.87 -47.59 -35.69
CA ASN A 165 -9.07 -48.96 -35.24
C ASN A 165 -8.01 -49.35 -34.18
N PRO A 166 -8.39 -49.70 -32.94
CA PRO A 166 -7.47 -50.15 -31.90
C PRO A 166 -6.54 -51.32 -32.27
N PHE A 167 -6.91 -52.16 -33.25
CA PHE A 167 -6.02 -53.23 -33.74
C PHE A 167 -4.83 -52.68 -34.56
N GLU A 168 -4.95 -51.48 -35.13
CA GLU A 168 -3.89 -50.79 -35.89
C GLU A 168 -3.08 -49.81 -35.02
N VAL A 169 -3.54 -49.53 -33.80
CA VAL A 169 -2.91 -48.58 -32.88
C VAL A 169 -2.11 -49.32 -31.82
N ASN A 170 -0.79 -49.12 -31.84
CA ASN A 170 0.12 -49.54 -30.77
C ASN A 170 0.71 -48.30 -30.10
N ASN A 171 0.28 -47.99 -28.88
CA ASN A 171 0.70 -46.80 -28.13
C ASN A 171 0.63 -47.07 -26.61
N MET A 172 0.74 -46.02 -25.78
CA MET A 172 0.64 -46.15 -24.32
C MET A 172 -0.70 -46.73 -23.83
N TYR A 173 -1.77 -46.54 -24.60
CA TYR A 173 -3.14 -46.92 -24.24
C TYR A 173 -3.58 -48.24 -24.87
N PHE A 174 -2.98 -48.64 -26.00
CA PHE A 174 -3.37 -49.81 -26.78
C PHE A 174 -2.17 -50.67 -27.13
N LYS A 175 -2.29 -51.97 -26.89
CA LYS A 175 -1.30 -52.96 -27.28
C LYS A 175 -1.98 -54.21 -27.81
N ASP A 176 -1.58 -54.67 -28.99
CA ASP A 176 -2.11 -55.88 -29.65
C ASP A 176 -3.65 -55.88 -29.78
N GLY A 177 -4.26 -54.70 -29.98
CA GLY A 177 -5.71 -54.50 -29.98
C GLY A 177 -6.39 -54.42 -28.61
N ILE A 178 -5.64 -54.53 -27.50
CA ILE A 178 -6.20 -54.47 -26.15
C ILE A 178 -6.05 -53.06 -25.59
N CYS A 179 -7.16 -52.44 -25.18
CA CYS A 179 -7.13 -51.17 -24.45
C CYS A 179 -6.65 -51.42 -23.01
N LEU A 180 -5.54 -50.81 -22.62
CA LEU A 180 -4.88 -50.99 -21.32
C LEU A 180 -5.40 -50.04 -20.23
N TYR A 181 -6.25 -49.06 -20.57
CA TYR A 181 -6.74 -48.03 -19.66
C TYR A 181 -8.27 -47.99 -19.63
N LYS A 182 -8.84 -47.54 -18.51
CA LYS A 182 -10.29 -47.36 -18.32
C LYS A 182 -10.61 -45.99 -17.73
N LYS A 183 -11.75 -45.44 -18.13
CA LYS A 183 -12.31 -44.22 -17.54
C LYS A 183 -12.84 -44.53 -16.14
N VAL A 184 -12.39 -43.76 -15.14
CA VAL A 184 -12.84 -43.89 -13.74
C VAL A 184 -13.58 -42.67 -13.21
N PHE A 185 -13.37 -41.50 -13.82
CA PHE A 185 -14.02 -40.26 -13.40
C PHE A 185 -14.21 -39.31 -14.60
N GLN A 186 -15.00 -38.25 -14.41
CA GLN A 186 -15.21 -37.19 -15.38
C GLN A 186 -15.32 -35.83 -14.67
N PHE A 187 -14.58 -34.84 -15.15
CA PHE A 187 -14.69 -33.46 -14.69
C PHE A 187 -15.48 -32.60 -15.69
N TYR A 188 -16.14 -31.57 -15.16
CA TYR A 188 -16.99 -30.62 -15.89
C TYR A 188 -16.64 -29.16 -15.56
N SER A 189 -17.19 -28.24 -16.35
CA SER A 189 -17.20 -26.79 -16.12
C SER A 189 -17.38 -26.39 -14.65
N GLY A 190 -16.47 -25.56 -14.13
CA GLY A 190 -16.39 -25.12 -12.73
C GLY A 190 -15.55 -26.02 -11.80
N GLN A 191 -15.05 -27.16 -12.27
CA GLN A 191 -14.15 -28.03 -11.50
C GLN A 191 -12.69 -27.86 -11.91
N ALA A 192 -11.77 -28.25 -11.02
CA ALA A 192 -10.33 -28.24 -11.26
C ALA A 192 -9.76 -29.66 -11.21
N PHE A 193 -8.68 -29.89 -11.96
CA PHE A 193 -7.95 -31.15 -12.00
C PHE A 193 -6.43 -30.94 -12.08
N GLY A 194 -5.67 -31.94 -11.63
CA GLY A 194 -4.20 -31.87 -11.60
C GLY A 194 -3.63 -31.00 -10.48
N ASP A 195 -4.45 -30.61 -9.51
CA ASP A 195 -4.11 -29.87 -8.29
C ASP A 195 -3.07 -30.56 -7.40
N MET A 196 -3.00 -31.89 -7.40
CA MET A 196 -1.93 -32.65 -6.72
C MET A 196 -0.50 -32.22 -7.13
N ALA A 197 -0.33 -31.71 -8.36
CA ALA A 197 0.95 -31.17 -8.84
C ALA A 197 1.35 -29.84 -8.19
N LEU A 198 0.47 -29.20 -7.43
CA LEU A 198 0.83 -28.00 -6.65
C LEU A 198 1.54 -28.42 -5.35
N SER A 199 1.01 -29.43 -4.68
CA SER A 199 1.44 -29.86 -3.34
C SER A 199 2.55 -30.91 -3.33
N SER A 200 2.63 -31.77 -4.36
CA SER A 200 3.58 -32.89 -4.41
C SER A 200 4.38 -32.89 -5.71
N ASP A 201 5.60 -33.40 -5.69
CA ASP A 201 6.45 -33.62 -6.87
C ASP A 201 6.38 -35.09 -7.33
N LYS A 202 5.16 -35.62 -7.33
CA LYS A 202 4.84 -36.98 -7.78
C LYS A 202 4.34 -36.94 -9.23
N PRO A 203 4.60 -37.99 -10.02
CA PRO A 203 4.06 -38.11 -11.36
C PRO A 203 2.52 -38.18 -11.35
N ARG A 204 1.90 -37.82 -12.48
CA ARG A 204 0.45 -37.87 -12.69
C ARG A 204 -0.08 -39.28 -12.47
N THR A 205 -1.11 -39.41 -11.65
CA THR A 205 -1.74 -40.70 -11.28
C THR A 205 -2.79 -41.19 -12.27
N ALA A 206 -3.11 -40.39 -13.29
CA ALA A 206 -4.08 -40.69 -14.35
C ALA A 206 -3.76 -39.87 -15.61
N SER A 207 -4.22 -40.34 -16.77
CA SER A 207 -4.29 -39.55 -18.00
C SER A 207 -5.61 -38.76 -18.05
N ILE A 208 -5.59 -37.60 -18.73
CA ILE A 208 -6.78 -36.76 -18.93
C ILE A 208 -7.08 -36.62 -20.43
N LEU A 209 -8.25 -37.09 -20.85
CA LEU A 209 -8.74 -37.06 -22.24
C LEU A 209 -9.89 -36.05 -22.40
N VAL A 210 -9.87 -35.22 -23.44
CA VAL A 210 -10.95 -34.28 -23.75
C VAL A 210 -12.15 -34.97 -24.40
N LEU A 211 -13.34 -34.78 -23.84
CA LEU A 211 -14.57 -35.48 -24.27
C LEU A 211 -15.54 -34.57 -25.05
N SER A 212 -15.61 -33.29 -24.69
CA SER A 212 -16.35 -32.26 -25.44
C SER A 212 -15.61 -31.84 -26.71
N ASP A 213 -16.34 -31.21 -27.64
CA ASP A 213 -15.80 -30.75 -28.93
C ASP A 213 -14.69 -29.70 -28.73
N GLU A 214 -14.92 -28.74 -27.83
CA GLU A 214 -13.91 -27.82 -27.28
C GLU A 214 -13.81 -27.97 -25.76
N LEU A 215 -12.62 -27.76 -25.21
CA LEU A 215 -12.36 -27.60 -23.78
C LEU A 215 -11.59 -26.30 -23.55
N HIS A 216 -12.11 -25.46 -22.66
CA HIS A 216 -11.49 -24.20 -22.28
C HIS A 216 -11.11 -24.23 -20.80
N VAL A 217 -9.82 -24.02 -20.50
CA VAL A 217 -9.27 -24.10 -19.15
C VAL A 217 -8.42 -22.88 -18.80
N LEU A 218 -8.33 -22.61 -17.50
CA LEU A 218 -7.29 -21.77 -16.92
C LEU A 218 -6.22 -22.64 -16.28
N THR A 219 -4.95 -22.32 -16.50
CA THR A 219 -3.79 -23.02 -15.94
C THR A 219 -2.99 -22.11 -15.02
N MET A 220 -2.45 -22.68 -13.95
CA MET A 220 -1.55 -21.99 -13.02
C MET A 220 -0.46 -22.98 -12.57
N ASN A 221 0.80 -22.57 -12.63
CA ASN A 221 1.92 -23.41 -12.20
C ASN A 221 2.13 -23.38 -10.67
N ARG A 222 2.93 -24.32 -10.17
CA ARG A 222 3.27 -24.51 -8.76
C ARG A 222 3.84 -23.24 -8.11
N GLN A 223 4.68 -22.49 -8.83
CA GLN A 223 5.38 -21.32 -8.30
C GLN A 223 4.45 -20.11 -8.18
N ASP A 224 3.61 -19.90 -9.18
CA ASP A 224 2.56 -18.88 -9.19
C ASP A 224 1.51 -19.19 -8.09
N PHE A 225 1.07 -20.44 -7.96
CA PHE A 225 0.14 -20.84 -6.90
C PHE A 225 0.69 -20.61 -5.48
N LYS A 226 1.96 -20.98 -5.23
CA LYS A 226 2.66 -20.63 -3.99
C LYS A 226 2.69 -19.11 -3.78
N SER A 227 3.01 -18.35 -4.83
CA SER A 227 3.06 -16.88 -4.78
C SER A 227 1.71 -16.25 -4.45
N VAL A 228 0.59 -16.83 -4.90
CA VAL A 228 -0.76 -16.37 -4.53
C VAL A 228 -0.99 -16.48 -3.02
N GLY A 229 -0.77 -17.67 -2.45
CA GLY A 229 -0.95 -17.92 -1.02
C GLY A 229 0.05 -17.16 -0.14
N GLU A 230 1.34 -17.22 -0.48
CA GLU A 230 2.41 -16.55 0.26
C GLU A 230 2.23 -15.03 0.30
N ARG A 231 1.75 -14.40 -0.78
CA ARG A 231 1.58 -12.95 -0.82
C ARG A 231 0.50 -12.46 0.15
N SER A 232 -0.66 -13.12 0.20
CA SER A 232 -1.73 -12.75 1.15
C SER A 232 -1.27 -12.89 2.61
N ILE A 233 -0.57 -14.00 2.91
CA ILE A 233 0.03 -14.25 4.23
C ILE A 233 1.11 -13.19 4.55
N LYS A 234 1.97 -12.85 3.57
CA LYS A 234 3.06 -11.89 3.72
C LYS A 234 2.57 -10.45 3.92
N GLU A 235 1.54 -10.02 3.20
CA GLU A 235 0.94 -8.68 3.36
C GLU A 235 0.26 -8.54 4.73
N LYS A 236 -0.43 -9.60 5.21
CA LYS A 236 -0.93 -9.67 6.61
C LYS A 236 0.20 -9.66 7.64
N ASN A 237 1.24 -10.47 7.46
CA ASN A 237 2.37 -10.53 8.38
C ASN A 237 3.16 -9.20 8.42
N GLN A 238 3.32 -8.53 7.27
CA GLN A 238 3.90 -7.19 7.21
C GLN A 238 3.05 -6.16 7.95
N THR A 239 1.73 -6.20 7.79
CA THR A 239 0.79 -5.37 8.55
C THR A 239 0.91 -5.65 10.05
N PHE A 240 0.93 -6.92 10.44
CA PHE A 240 1.05 -7.37 11.83
C PHE A 240 2.36 -6.91 12.50
N GLU A 241 3.51 -7.12 11.85
CA GLU A 241 4.81 -6.67 12.35
C GLU A 241 4.94 -5.13 12.34
N TYR A 242 4.31 -4.42 11.39
CA TYR A 242 4.18 -2.96 11.43
C TYR A 242 3.42 -2.48 12.68
N PHE A 243 2.26 -3.06 12.99
CA PHE A 243 1.50 -2.75 14.20
C PHE A 243 2.27 -3.12 15.49
N LEU A 244 2.98 -4.25 15.52
CA LEU A 244 3.88 -4.60 16.64
C LEU A 244 4.98 -3.55 16.85
N SER A 245 5.57 -3.02 15.78
CA SER A 245 6.59 -1.96 15.88
C SER A 245 6.07 -0.65 16.46
N ILE A 246 4.76 -0.40 16.34
CA ILE A 246 4.08 0.81 16.83
C ILE A 246 3.59 0.65 18.27
N PHE A 247 3.17 -0.56 18.65
CA PHE A 247 2.62 -0.91 19.96
C PHE A 247 3.60 -1.75 20.78
N VAL A 248 4.83 -1.24 20.92
CA VAL A 248 5.91 -1.89 21.68
C VAL A 248 5.46 -2.15 23.12
N GLY A 249 5.56 -3.42 23.55
CA GLY A 249 5.15 -3.87 24.88
C GLY A 249 3.76 -4.53 24.94
N VAL A 250 2.95 -4.43 23.88
CA VAL A 250 1.69 -5.18 23.79
C VAL A 250 1.98 -6.60 23.27
N SER A 251 1.30 -7.61 23.83
CA SER A 251 1.51 -9.00 23.42
C SER A 251 0.99 -9.26 22.00
N LYS A 252 1.67 -10.16 21.26
CA LYS A 252 1.30 -10.55 19.88
C LYS A 252 -0.19 -10.93 19.77
N PHE A 253 -0.71 -11.67 20.75
CA PHE A 253 -2.11 -12.10 20.80
C PHE A 253 -3.12 -10.95 20.93
N ILE A 254 -2.81 -9.90 21.72
CA ILE A 254 -3.68 -8.72 21.84
C ILE A 254 -3.65 -7.91 20.53
N VAL A 255 -2.48 -7.78 19.91
CA VAL A 255 -2.31 -7.07 18.62
C VAL A 255 -3.15 -7.73 17.52
N THR A 256 -3.18 -9.07 17.42
CA THR A 256 -4.07 -9.79 16.48
C THR A 256 -5.54 -9.43 16.69
N LYS A 257 -6.00 -9.29 17.95
CA LYS A 257 -7.40 -9.02 18.28
C LYS A 257 -7.91 -7.63 17.92
N PHE A 258 -7.03 -6.61 17.87
CA PHE A 258 -7.48 -5.26 17.51
C PHE A 258 -7.12 -4.82 16.09
N ILE A 259 -6.15 -5.45 15.42
CA ILE A 259 -5.81 -5.15 14.01
C ILE A 259 -7.02 -5.32 13.09
N GLN A 260 -7.88 -6.32 13.34
CA GLN A 260 -9.08 -6.57 12.55
C GLN A 260 -10.07 -5.38 12.48
N TYR A 261 -9.98 -4.43 13.42
CA TYR A 261 -10.79 -3.22 13.43
C TYR A 261 -10.14 -2.03 12.70
N PHE A 262 -8.91 -2.17 12.22
CA PHE A 262 -8.22 -1.17 11.40
C PHE A 262 -8.44 -1.46 9.92
N GLN A 263 -9.05 -0.52 9.20
CA GLN A 263 -9.24 -0.60 7.76
C GLN A 263 -8.18 0.25 7.03
N LYS A 264 -7.62 -0.27 5.93
CA LYS A 264 -6.61 0.42 5.12
C LYS A 264 -7.31 1.38 4.14
N ILE A 265 -6.82 2.62 4.06
CA ILE A 265 -7.39 3.67 3.18
C ILE A 265 -6.29 4.53 2.55
N GLU A 266 -6.48 4.93 1.30
CA GLU A 266 -5.61 5.84 0.57
C GLU A 266 -6.36 7.13 0.21
N PHE A 267 -5.72 8.27 0.45
CA PHE A 267 -6.27 9.60 0.21
C PHE A 267 -5.44 10.35 -0.82
N ALA A 268 -6.12 11.05 -1.74
CA ALA A 268 -5.51 12.02 -2.64
C ALA A 268 -4.95 13.24 -1.88
N PRO A 269 -4.10 14.09 -2.49
CA PRO A 269 -3.58 15.29 -1.85
C PRO A 269 -4.70 16.32 -1.65
N GLN A 270 -4.56 17.21 -0.66
CA GLN A 270 -5.53 18.27 -0.33
C GLN A 270 -6.95 17.78 0.01
N THR A 271 -7.11 16.49 0.32
CA THR A 271 -8.38 15.92 0.79
C THR A 271 -8.61 16.35 2.24
N VAL A 272 -9.72 17.05 2.50
CA VAL A 272 -10.13 17.44 3.85
C VAL A 272 -10.72 16.22 4.54
N LEU A 273 -10.07 15.78 5.62
CA LEU A 273 -10.46 14.60 6.39
C LEU A 273 -11.59 14.92 7.39
N TRP A 274 -11.51 16.10 8.01
CA TRP A 274 -12.57 16.71 8.84
C TRP A 274 -12.26 18.19 9.10
N LYS A 275 -13.27 18.94 9.54
CA LYS A 275 -13.17 20.33 9.98
C LYS A 275 -13.31 20.44 11.49
N GLU A 276 -12.86 21.56 12.04
CA GLU A 276 -13.13 21.95 13.42
C GLU A 276 -14.65 22.08 13.64
N GLY A 277 -15.15 21.50 14.73
CA GLY A 277 -16.58 21.44 15.04
C GLY A 277 -17.30 20.17 14.54
N ASP A 278 -16.71 19.39 13.62
CA ASP A 278 -17.29 18.12 13.17
C ASP A 278 -17.31 17.07 14.31
N GLU A 279 -18.20 16.09 14.22
CA GLU A 279 -18.25 14.95 15.15
C GLU A 279 -17.05 13.99 14.93
N PRO A 280 -16.38 13.49 15.99
CA PRO A 280 -15.25 12.57 15.84
C PRO A 280 -15.69 11.13 15.52
N LYS A 281 -15.81 10.80 14.22
CA LYS A 281 -16.29 9.49 13.75
C LYS A 281 -15.24 8.38 13.67
N PHE A 282 -13.96 8.72 13.51
CA PHE A 282 -12.86 7.76 13.37
C PHE A 282 -11.52 8.42 13.73
N PHE A 283 -10.46 7.65 13.93
CA PHE A 283 -9.08 8.18 13.95
C PHE A 283 -8.20 7.46 12.93
N LEU A 284 -7.06 8.08 12.61
CA LEU A 284 -6.12 7.60 11.61
C LEU A 284 -4.76 7.27 12.23
N LEU A 285 -4.10 6.26 11.67
CA LEU A 285 -2.68 5.96 11.80
C LEU A 285 -2.03 6.14 10.44
N ILE A 286 -1.17 7.15 10.29
CA ILE A 286 -0.49 7.43 9.02
C ILE A 286 0.61 6.41 8.79
N VAL A 287 0.58 5.70 7.66
CA VAL A 287 1.60 4.73 7.25
C VAL A 287 2.63 5.39 6.35
N ARG A 288 2.15 6.13 5.35
CA ARG A 288 2.99 6.88 4.42
C ARG A 288 2.29 8.16 3.99
N GLY A 289 2.97 9.29 4.08
CA GLY A 289 2.49 10.56 3.57
C GLY A 289 2.46 11.63 4.66
N ARG A 290 1.76 12.75 4.39
CA ARG A 290 1.72 13.90 5.29
C ARG A 290 0.31 14.44 5.44
N VAL A 291 -0.07 14.69 6.69
CA VAL A 291 -1.36 15.26 7.08
C VAL A 291 -1.13 16.57 7.82
N GLU A 292 -1.84 17.61 7.40
CA GLU A 292 -1.78 18.95 7.94
C GLU A 292 -2.92 19.16 8.95
N ILE A 293 -2.55 19.44 10.20
CA ILE A 293 -3.47 19.92 11.24
C ILE A 293 -3.45 21.44 11.20
N TYR A 294 -4.62 22.04 11.04
CA TYR A 294 -4.78 23.49 10.94
C TYR A 294 -6.02 23.99 11.68
N ARG A 295 -6.04 25.29 11.93
CA ARG A 295 -7.19 26.01 12.49
C ARG A 295 -7.49 27.25 11.68
N SER A 296 -8.76 27.63 11.61
CA SER A 296 -9.23 28.75 10.78
C SER A 296 -9.75 29.87 11.66
N TYR A 297 -8.93 30.90 11.85
CA TYR A 297 -9.26 32.04 12.71
C TYR A 297 -9.77 33.23 11.89
N ASP A 298 -10.62 34.05 12.48
CA ASP A 298 -10.91 35.38 11.95
C ASP A 298 -9.65 36.25 12.09
N GLU A 299 -9.33 37.08 11.09
CA GLU A 299 -8.13 37.93 11.17
C GLU A 299 -8.16 38.84 12.41
N ASP A 300 -9.32 39.38 12.80
CA ASP A 300 -9.45 40.25 13.97
C ASP A 300 -8.98 39.54 15.27
N ALA A 301 -9.32 38.25 15.44
CA ALA A 301 -8.91 37.43 16.58
C ALA A 301 -7.41 37.10 16.56
N LEU A 302 -6.84 36.91 15.36
CA LEU A 302 -5.43 36.57 15.17
C LEU A 302 -4.48 37.71 15.64
N HIS A 303 -4.89 38.96 15.42
CA HIS A 303 -4.14 40.17 15.82
C HIS A 303 -4.51 40.64 17.25
N GLY A 304 -5.25 39.82 18.03
CA GLY A 304 -5.60 40.11 19.43
C GLY A 304 -6.66 41.21 19.64
N LYS A 305 -7.50 41.50 18.63
CA LYS A 305 -8.54 42.54 18.73
C LYS A 305 -9.87 41.91 19.14
N HIS A 306 -10.33 42.19 20.35
CA HIS A 306 -11.69 41.87 20.78
C HIS A 306 -12.71 42.75 20.05
N LYS A 307 -13.85 42.17 19.66
CA LYS A 307 -15.03 42.90 19.17
C LYS A 307 -16.10 42.92 20.25
N GLU A 308 -16.78 44.05 20.39
CA GLU A 308 -18.14 44.06 20.91
C GLU A 308 -19.13 43.60 19.83
N PRO A 309 -20.23 42.92 20.20
CA PRO A 309 -21.17 42.34 19.25
C PRO A 309 -22.05 43.42 18.58
N SER A 310 -21.81 43.70 17.30
CA SER A 310 -22.65 44.61 16.50
C SER A 310 -23.75 43.81 15.79
N ILE A 311 -25.00 44.28 15.92
CA ILE A 311 -26.23 43.54 15.53
C ILE A 311 -26.51 43.53 14.01
N PHE A 312 -25.76 44.28 13.19
CA PHE A 312 -26.10 44.48 11.77
C PHE A 312 -25.13 43.84 10.76
N GLN A 313 -25.68 42.86 10.01
CA GLN A 313 -25.25 42.32 8.72
C GLN A 313 -23.77 41.91 8.57
N SER A 314 -23.51 40.65 8.95
CA SER A 314 -22.26 39.92 8.78
C SER A 314 -21.88 39.64 7.31
N LYS A 315 -21.15 40.56 6.67
CA LYS A 315 -20.25 40.15 5.58
C LYS A 315 -19.18 39.24 6.17
N ILE A 316 -19.25 37.95 5.87
CA ILE A 316 -18.33 36.91 6.35
C ILE A 316 -16.90 37.32 5.98
N LYS A 317 -16.09 37.71 6.98
CA LYS A 317 -14.68 37.99 6.77
C LYS A 317 -13.95 36.69 6.38
N PRO A 318 -12.95 36.73 5.49
CA PRO A 318 -12.18 35.54 5.15
C PRO A 318 -11.43 35.03 6.39
N LYS A 319 -11.68 33.78 6.78
CA LYS A 319 -10.92 33.11 7.84
C LYS A 319 -9.53 32.77 7.33
N LYS A 320 -8.50 33.08 8.11
CA LYS A 320 -7.11 32.77 7.79
C LYS A 320 -6.77 31.38 8.31
N LYS A 321 -6.40 30.47 7.39
CA LYS A 321 -5.87 29.15 7.72
C LYS A 321 -4.50 29.32 8.39
N VAL A 322 -4.34 28.75 9.58
CA VAL A 322 -3.08 28.68 10.32
C VAL A 322 -2.71 27.22 10.54
N THR A 323 -1.61 26.80 9.92
CA THR A 323 -1.05 25.45 10.02
C THR A 323 -0.39 25.25 11.38
N LEU A 324 -0.97 24.37 12.21
CA LEU A 324 -0.44 24.05 13.52
C LEU A 324 0.62 22.96 13.45
N SER A 325 0.40 21.89 12.69
CA SER A 325 1.38 20.82 12.52
C SER A 325 1.27 20.12 11.17
N GLN A 326 2.36 19.48 10.75
CA GLN A 326 2.34 18.45 9.71
C GLN A 326 2.80 17.15 10.37
N LEU A 327 1.92 16.14 10.38
CA LEU A 327 2.19 14.80 10.88
C LEU A 327 2.50 13.88 9.72
N SER A 328 3.43 12.96 9.91
CA SER A 328 3.87 11.97 8.91
C SER A 328 3.76 10.54 9.45
N ASP A 329 4.27 9.60 8.68
CA ASP A 329 4.47 8.18 8.98
C ASP A 329 4.62 7.86 10.50
N ASN A 330 3.90 6.83 10.96
CA ASN A 330 3.77 6.36 12.35
C ASN A 330 3.05 7.31 13.34
N SER A 331 2.46 8.41 12.87
CA SER A 331 1.66 9.32 13.71
C SER A 331 0.18 8.91 13.78
N PHE A 332 -0.44 9.06 14.95
CA PHE A 332 -1.89 9.03 15.09
C PHE A 332 -2.47 10.43 14.86
N VAL A 333 -3.70 10.49 14.32
CA VAL A 333 -4.43 11.73 14.05
C VAL A 333 -5.91 11.56 14.38
N GLY A 334 -6.46 12.46 15.19
CA GLY A 334 -7.88 12.45 15.58
C GLY A 334 -8.23 11.44 16.67
N GLU A 335 -7.24 10.87 17.36
CA GLU A 335 -7.43 9.97 18.49
C GLU A 335 -7.77 10.71 19.79
N ALA A 336 -7.31 11.95 19.95
CA ALA A 336 -7.47 12.74 21.18
C ALA A 336 -8.93 12.94 21.59
N GLU A 337 -9.81 13.35 20.67
CA GLU A 337 -11.22 13.58 20.98
C GLU A 337 -11.96 12.28 21.33
N LEU A 338 -11.60 11.16 20.71
CA LEU A 338 -12.18 9.84 20.99
C LEU A 338 -11.73 9.27 22.34
N ILE A 339 -10.48 9.53 22.75
CA ILE A 339 -9.96 9.12 24.07
C ILE A 339 -10.69 9.87 25.19
N ASP A 340 -10.87 11.18 25.02
CA ASP A 340 -11.45 12.09 26.00
C ASP A 340 -12.99 12.11 25.99
N ASN A 341 -13.63 11.45 25.01
CA ASN A 341 -15.07 11.55 24.73
C ASN A 341 -15.54 12.99 24.44
N HIS A 342 -14.70 13.78 23.76
CA HIS A 342 -15.04 15.15 23.39
C HIS A 342 -16.04 15.14 22.21
N PRO A 343 -17.16 15.91 22.25
CA PRO A 343 -18.23 15.78 21.26
C PRO A 343 -17.90 16.32 19.87
N VAL A 344 -16.86 17.16 19.76
CA VAL A 344 -16.49 17.84 18.50
C VAL A 344 -14.98 17.87 18.28
N ARG A 345 -14.55 17.95 17.02
CA ARG A 345 -13.15 18.12 16.61
C ARG A 345 -12.59 19.47 17.04
N LEU A 346 -11.44 19.44 17.71
CA LEU A 346 -10.75 20.67 18.16
C LEU A 346 -9.99 21.36 17.02
N TYR A 347 -9.59 20.61 15.98
CA TYR A 347 -8.77 21.07 14.88
C TYR A 347 -9.26 20.51 13.54
N SER A 348 -9.05 21.27 12.46
CA SER A 348 -9.30 20.81 11.09
C SER A 348 -8.10 20.02 10.56
N CYS A 349 -8.34 19.10 9.64
CA CYS A 349 -7.37 18.12 9.19
C CYS A 349 -7.48 17.89 7.68
N MET A 350 -6.36 17.97 6.95
CA MET A 350 -6.31 17.66 5.50
C MET A 350 -5.03 16.95 5.10
N THR A 351 -5.05 16.15 4.05
CA THR A 351 -3.83 15.56 3.48
C THR A 351 -3.01 16.62 2.74
N SER A 352 -1.69 16.60 2.91
CA SER A 352 -0.77 17.42 2.10
C SER A 352 -0.42 16.70 0.80
N ASP A 353 -0.15 15.39 0.88
CA ASP A 353 0.27 14.51 -0.22
C ASP A 353 -0.66 13.30 -0.35
N ASN A 354 -0.41 12.43 -1.35
CA ASN A 354 -0.96 11.07 -1.41
C ASN A 354 -0.65 10.33 -0.10
N THR A 355 -1.68 10.06 0.70
CA THR A 355 -1.53 9.58 2.07
C THR A 355 -2.17 8.21 2.24
N LEU A 356 -1.37 7.22 2.61
CA LEU A 356 -1.81 5.90 3.02
C LEU A 356 -1.93 5.85 4.55
N ALA A 357 -3.10 5.43 5.04
CA ALA A 357 -3.38 5.31 6.47
C ALA A 357 -4.17 4.03 6.79
N TYR A 358 -4.16 3.66 8.06
CA TYR A 358 -5.19 2.79 8.65
C TYR A 358 -6.16 3.64 9.46
N TYR A 359 -7.46 3.37 9.37
CA TYR A 359 -8.48 4.05 10.16
C TYR A 359 -9.25 3.08 11.06
N MET A 360 -9.75 3.58 12.18
CA MET A 360 -10.65 2.84 13.08
C MET A 360 -11.81 3.76 13.47
N GLU A 361 -13.03 3.25 13.33
CA GLU A 361 -14.28 3.95 13.63
C GLU A 361 -14.53 4.06 15.14
N SER A 362 -15.34 5.05 15.54
CA SER A 362 -15.70 5.32 16.94
C SER A 362 -16.24 4.08 17.66
N ASP A 363 -17.09 3.32 16.98
CA ASP A 363 -17.79 2.18 17.57
C ASP A 363 -16.85 0.99 17.79
N ALA A 364 -15.99 0.72 16.80
CA ALA A 364 -14.92 -0.25 16.92
C ALA A 364 -13.90 0.16 18.01
N PHE A 365 -13.53 1.44 18.07
CA PHE A 365 -12.67 1.97 19.13
C PHE A 365 -13.30 1.80 20.53
N ASN A 366 -14.60 2.02 20.68
CA ASN A 366 -15.32 1.82 21.94
C ASN A 366 -15.30 0.35 22.42
N ILE A 367 -15.28 -0.61 21.48
CA ILE A 367 -15.10 -2.05 21.79
C ILE A 367 -13.65 -2.32 22.22
N VAL A 368 -12.67 -1.89 21.42
CA VAL A 368 -11.23 -2.10 21.71
C VAL A 368 -10.83 -1.46 23.05
N ARG A 369 -11.30 -0.24 23.32
CA ARG A 369 -11.05 0.52 24.56
C ARG A 369 -11.48 -0.23 25.83
N LYS A 370 -12.58 -0.98 25.78
CA LYS A 370 -13.08 -1.77 26.92
C LYS A 370 -12.27 -3.05 27.12
N ASN A 371 -11.86 -3.69 26.03
CA ASN A 371 -11.24 -5.02 26.06
C ASN A 371 -9.70 -4.99 26.17
N HIS A 372 -9.05 -3.89 25.79
CA HIS A 372 -7.59 -3.82 25.64
C HIS A 372 -6.99 -2.53 26.27
N PRO A 373 -6.77 -2.51 27.60
CA PRO A 373 -6.26 -1.32 28.29
C PRO A 373 -4.81 -0.96 27.90
N ASP A 374 -3.97 -1.93 27.54
CA ASP A 374 -2.57 -1.70 27.17
C ASP A 374 -2.45 -0.89 25.86
N PHE A 375 -3.32 -1.18 24.88
CA PHE A 375 -3.45 -0.41 23.65
C PHE A 375 -3.84 1.04 23.96
N LEU A 376 -4.85 1.23 24.83
CA LEU A 376 -5.31 2.56 25.23
C LEU A 376 -4.22 3.36 25.96
N LYS A 377 -3.38 2.71 26.76
CA LYS A 377 -2.24 3.35 27.45
C LYS A 377 -1.25 3.95 26.45
N ILE A 378 -0.79 3.16 25.47
CA ILE A 378 0.15 3.63 24.44
C ILE A 378 -0.46 4.75 23.59
N LEU A 379 -1.75 4.64 23.24
CA LEU A 379 -2.45 5.66 22.47
C LEU A 379 -2.57 6.98 23.24
N LYS A 380 -2.88 6.92 24.55
CA LYS A 380 -2.88 8.08 25.45
C LYS A 380 -1.52 8.74 25.56
N GLU A 381 -0.45 7.96 25.73
CA GLU A 381 0.92 8.47 25.83
C GLU A 381 1.33 9.24 24.55
N LYS A 382 1.02 8.69 23.36
CA LYS A 382 1.28 9.37 22.08
C LYS A 382 0.42 10.61 21.89
N SER A 383 -0.88 10.52 22.18
CA SER A 383 -1.83 11.64 22.04
C SER A 383 -1.46 12.82 22.94
N PHE A 384 -1.05 12.56 24.19
CA PHE A 384 -0.61 13.59 25.13
C PHE A 384 0.58 14.40 24.58
N VAL A 385 1.57 13.75 23.95
CA VAL A 385 2.73 14.41 23.35
C VAL A 385 2.31 15.31 22.18
N ILE A 386 1.47 14.80 21.27
CA ILE A 386 0.98 15.54 20.10
C ILE A 386 0.16 16.76 20.55
N ARG A 387 -0.80 16.58 21.46
CA ARG A 387 -1.63 17.66 22.01
C ARG A 387 -0.80 18.74 22.71
N SER A 388 0.15 18.34 23.55
CA SER A 388 1.03 19.27 24.27
C SER A 388 1.87 20.12 23.30
N TYR A 389 2.35 19.52 22.19
CA TYR A 389 3.04 20.24 21.13
C TYR A 389 2.12 21.21 20.39
N LEU A 390 0.91 20.78 19.99
CA LEU A 390 -0.07 21.61 19.29
C LEU A 390 -0.43 22.86 20.11
N GLN A 391 -0.79 22.70 21.39
CA GLN A 391 -1.15 23.81 22.28
C GLN A 391 0.00 24.81 22.47
N ARG A 392 1.23 24.30 22.66
CA ARG A 392 2.44 25.13 22.82
C ARG A 392 2.74 25.91 21.54
N ARG A 393 2.56 25.29 20.37
CA ARG A 393 2.79 25.90 19.06
C ARG A 393 1.70 26.89 18.66
N GLU A 394 0.43 26.60 18.96
CA GLU A 394 -0.70 27.53 18.82
C GLU A 394 -0.39 28.82 19.59
N LYS A 395 -0.08 28.73 20.88
CA LYS A 395 0.31 29.89 21.72
C LYS A 395 1.51 30.66 21.14
N TYR A 396 2.56 29.97 20.72
CA TYR A 396 3.76 30.59 20.14
C TYR A 396 3.46 31.37 18.84
N LEU A 397 2.61 30.82 17.96
CA LEU A 397 2.20 31.48 16.72
C LEU A 397 1.40 32.76 17.03
N PHE A 398 0.44 32.71 17.95
CA PHE A 398 -0.30 33.89 18.41
C PHE A 398 0.61 34.98 18.98
N GLU A 399 1.55 34.62 19.87
CA GLU A 399 2.51 35.58 20.42
C GLU A 399 3.40 36.23 19.35
N ASN A 400 3.83 35.48 18.34
CA ASN A 400 4.68 35.99 17.27
C ASN A 400 3.92 36.94 16.33
N ILE A 401 2.68 36.61 15.97
CA ILE A 401 1.83 37.47 15.13
C ILE A 401 1.62 38.82 15.84
N GLN A 402 1.21 38.80 17.11
CA GLN A 402 1.04 40.02 17.91
C GLN A 402 2.35 40.83 18.09
N LYS A 403 3.52 40.18 18.11
CA LYS A 403 4.83 40.86 18.17
C LYS A 403 5.17 41.52 16.83
N GLN A 404 4.87 40.87 15.70
CA GLN A 404 5.06 41.43 14.36
C GLN A 404 4.14 42.65 14.15
N ASP A 405 2.89 42.58 14.58
CA ASP A 405 1.95 43.70 14.51
C ASP A 405 2.45 44.92 15.29
N LYS A 406 2.91 44.71 16.53
CA LYS A 406 3.49 45.78 17.37
C LYS A 406 4.80 46.35 16.82
N ALA A 407 5.57 45.56 16.08
CA ALA A 407 6.79 46.04 15.41
C ALA A 407 6.44 46.86 14.16
N MET A 408 5.41 46.44 13.40
CA MET A 408 4.87 47.18 12.26
C MET A 408 4.26 48.52 12.69
N GLU A 409 3.47 48.57 13.77
CA GLU A 409 2.93 49.82 14.33
C GLU A 409 4.06 50.78 14.74
N LYS A 410 5.12 50.29 15.38
CA LYS A 410 6.29 51.10 15.77
C LYS A 410 7.11 51.63 14.60
N LEU A 411 7.11 50.94 13.46
CA LEU A 411 7.74 51.42 12.23
C LEU A 411 6.88 52.46 11.48
N GLN A 412 5.60 52.58 11.83
CA GLN A 412 4.67 53.46 11.13
C GLN A 412 4.58 54.88 11.70
N TYR A 413 5.15 55.14 12.88
CA TYR A 413 5.24 56.46 13.51
C TYR A 413 6.58 56.66 14.23
N PRO A 414 7.45 57.49 13.66
CA PRO A 414 7.89 58.69 14.37
C PRO A 414 7.71 59.97 13.51
N ASP A 415 7.13 60.99 14.12
CA ASP A 415 7.22 62.42 13.75
C ASP A 415 6.96 62.82 12.28
N SER A 416 5.71 62.72 11.82
CA SER A 416 5.27 63.29 10.52
C SER A 416 3.98 64.11 10.55
N THR A 417 3.52 64.55 11.74
CA THR A 417 2.26 65.28 11.91
C THR A 417 2.38 66.82 11.96
N ASN A 418 3.59 67.38 11.88
CA ASN A 418 3.81 68.82 11.74
C ASN A 418 4.32 69.16 10.34
N THR A 419 3.42 69.19 9.35
CA THR A 419 3.66 70.00 8.15
C THR A 419 3.37 71.46 8.50
N GLU A 420 4.43 72.25 8.74
CA GLU A 420 4.28 73.71 8.83
C GLU A 420 3.70 74.25 7.52
N ARG A 421 2.68 75.11 7.62
CA ARG A 421 2.12 75.83 6.48
C ARG A 421 3.00 77.05 6.20
N VAL A 422 3.90 76.91 5.22
CA VAL A 422 4.61 78.04 4.61
C VAL A 422 3.77 78.54 3.43
N THR A 423 3.53 79.85 3.36
CA THR A 423 2.82 80.47 2.22
C THR A 423 3.76 80.72 1.04
N VAL A 424 3.20 80.88 -0.16
CA VAL A 424 4.02 81.08 -1.38
C VAL A 424 4.86 82.36 -1.29
N ASP A 425 4.32 83.43 -0.69
CA ASP A 425 5.05 84.70 -0.47
C ASP A 425 6.20 84.58 0.57
N GLU A 426 6.18 83.56 1.43
CA GLU A 426 7.27 83.27 2.36
C GLU A 426 8.40 82.47 1.70
N LEU A 427 8.09 81.67 0.67
CA LEU A 427 9.09 80.93 -0.12
C LEU A 427 9.91 81.83 -1.06
N TYR A 428 9.36 82.97 -1.48
CA TYR A 428 10.02 83.89 -2.43
C TYR A 428 10.58 85.17 -1.81
N ARG A 429 10.62 85.29 -0.47
CA ARG A 429 11.36 86.40 0.18
C ARG A 429 12.87 86.15 0.12
N ASP A 430 13.49 86.77 -0.88
CA ASP A 430 14.93 86.81 -1.11
C ASP A 430 15.71 87.15 0.18
N THR A 431 16.35 86.14 0.77
CA THR A 431 17.26 86.31 1.91
C THR A 431 18.71 86.14 1.46
N ASN A 432 19.10 87.01 0.52
CA ASN A 432 20.50 87.34 0.23
C ASN A 432 21.16 87.98 1.48
N LYS A 433 21.50 87.14 2.47
CA LYS A 433 22.28 87.49 3.67
C LYS A 433 22.87 86.25 4.36
N LEU A 434 23.70 85.51 3.63
CA LEU A 434 24.50 84.42 4.20
C LEU A 434 25.87 84.96 4.66
N ASN A 435 25.95 85.33 5.93
CA ASN A 435 27.14 85.77 6.67
C ASN A 435 26.84 85.46 8.16
N GLN A 436 27.63 84.73 8.95
CA GLN A 436 29.02 84.27 8.82
C GLN A 436 29.29 82.99 9.68
N LYS A 437 30.46 82.39 9.44
CA LYS A 437 31.28 81.56 10.38
C LYS A 437 30.81 80.15 10.76
N ILE A 438 31.35 79.23 9.97
CA ILE A 438 31.82 77.87 10.32
C ILE A 438 32.35 77.74 11.75
N LEU A 439 31.97 76.66 12.45
CA LEU A 439 32.83 75.94 13.40
C LEU A 439 32.45 74.44 13.42
N ARG A 440 33.47 73.57 13.51
CA ARG A 440 33.39 72.10 13.33
C ARG A 440 32.77 71.47 14.61
N SER A 441 32.05 70.35 14.60
CA SER A 441 32.52 68.95 14.40
C SER A 441 31.53 68.00 15.15
N GLN A 442 31.42 66.68 14.96
CA GLN A 442 31.95 65.69 14.00
C GLN A 442 30.83 64.68 13.63
N GLN A 443 30.74 64.23 12.37
CA GLN A 443 30.23 62.89 12.02
C GLN A 443 30.72 62.50 10.62
N LYS A 444 31.17 61.25 10.43
CA LYS A 444 31.70 60.78 9.14
C LYS A 444 30.60 60.75 8.09
N SER A 445 30.84 61.35 6.92
CA SER A 445 30.00 61.14 5.74
C SER A 445 30.04 59.67 5.33
N MET A 446 28.91 59.13 4.88
CA MET A 446 28.87 57.80 4.26
C MET A 446 29.79 57.75 3.03
N PHE A 447 30.29 56.55 2.72
CA PHE A 447 31.05 56.27 1.50
C PHE A 447 30.33 56.83 0.27
N THR A 448 31.05 57.52 -0.61
CA THR A 448 30.48 57.98 -1.87
C THR A 448 30.20 56.78 -2.77
N THR A 449 29.23 56.93 -3.68
CA THR A 449 28.76 55.86 -4.57
C THR A 449 29.90 55.23 -5.38
N THR A 450 30.93 56.01 -5.70
CA THR A 450 32.19 55.57 -6.34
C THR A 450 32.98 54.55 -5.54
N ASP A 451 33.03 54.68 -4.20
CA ASP A 451 33.80 53.79 -3.33
C ASP A 451 33.09 52.45 -3.14
N ILE A 452 31.75 52.49 -3.13
CA ILE A 452 30.88 51.31 -3.09
C ILE A 452 31.02 50.53 -4.40
N VAL A 453 31.00 51.21 -5.55
CA VAL A 453 31.21 50.59 -6.88
C VAL A 453 32.60 49.96 -6.99
N ASN A 454 33.66 50.64 -6.52
CA ASN A 454 35.01 50.09 -6.53
C ASN A 454 35.16 48.87 -5.59
N SER A 455 34.52 48.88 -4.43
CA SER A 455 34.50 47.73 -3.52
C SER A 455 33.77 46.52 -4.14
N ASN A 456 32.63 46.76 -4.79
CA ASN A 456 31.87 45.70 -5.47
C ASN A 456 32.61 45.12 -6.68
N ASN A 457 33.35 45.95 -7.43
CA ASN A 457 34.22 45.51 -8.54
C ASN A 457 35.45 44.71 -8.08
N LEU A 458 35.88 44.83 -6.82
CA LEU A 458 36.92 44.00 -6.23
C LEU A 458 36.38 42.65 -5.72
N ILE A 459 35.12 42.61 -5.29
CA ILE A 459 34.44 41.39 -4.84
C ILE A 459 34.07 40.51 -6.05
N SER A 460 33.54 41.09 -7.12
CA SER A 460 33.13 40.35 -8.32
C SER A 460 34.30 39.71 -9.09
N LYS A 461 35.53 40.23 -8.95
CA LYS A 461 36.75 39.62 -9.53
C LYS A 461 37.24 38.36 -8.79
N LYS A 462 36.67 38.01 -7.63
CA LYS A 462 37.10 36.84 -6.83
C LYS A 462 36.24 35.58 -7.01
N ILE A 463 35.21 35.61 -7.85
CA ILE A 463 34.28 34.47 -8.01
C ILE A 463 34.17 34.11 -9.50
N THR A 464 34.84 33.03 -9.89
CA THR A 464 34.59 32.28 -11.14
C THR A 464 33.90 30.95 -10.83
N PRO A 465 33.17 30.35 -11.81
CA PRO A 465 31.97 29.56 -11.49
C PRO A 465 32.11 28.04 -11.67
N GLN A 466 31.20 27.28 -11.07
CA GLN A 466 30.72 26.00 -11.62
C GLN A 466 29.19 25.87 -11.47
N SER A 467 28.50 25.80 -12.62
CA SER A 467 27.17 25.21 -12.94
C SER A 467 26.02 25.35 -11.91
N GLU A 468 24.95 26.12 -12.14
CA GLU A 468 23.91 26.08 -13.19
C GLU A 468 22.68 25.18 -12.90
N ASN A 469 21.55 25.85 -12.59
CA ASN A 469 20.21 25.72 -13.21
C ASN A 469 19.11 26.08 -12.18
N MET A 470 18.54 27.30 -12.24
CA MET A 470 17.48 27.77 -13.16
C MET A 470 16.06 27.40 -12.71
N PHE A 471 15.31 28.38 -12.18
CA PHE A 471 13.86 28.51 -12.42
C PHE A 471 13.41 29.98 -12.28
N ILE A 472 12.58 30.42 -13.23
CA ILE A 472 12.04 31.79 -13.35
C ILE A 472 10.62 31.83 -12.76
N PHE A 473 10.22 32.91 -12.08
CA PHE A 473 8.80 33.18 -11.80
C PHE A 473 8.37 34.64 -12.01
N HIS A 474 7.07 34.79 -12.32
CA HIS A 474 6.56 35.84 -13.21
C HIS A 474 6.00 37.07 -12.47
N LYS A 475 6.53 38.25 -12.76
CA LYS A 475 6.24 39.53 -12.07
C LYS A 475 4.94 40.22 -12.54
N LYS A 476 3.79 39.52 -12.59
CA LYS A 476 2.50 40.07 -13.08
C LYS A 476 1.28 39.99 -12.13
N GLN A 477 1.39 39.36 -10.96
CA GLN A 477 0.27 39.26 -10.00
C GLN A 477 0.30 40.25 -8.82
N ILE A 478 1.42 40.96 -8.61
CA ILE A 478 1.60 41.84 -7.43
C ILE A 478 0.93 43.22 -7.60
N GLU A 479 0.62 43.62 -8.83
CA GLU A 479 0.12 44.97 -9.15
C GLU A 479 -1.40 45.13 -8.94
N LEU A 480 -2.17 44.05 -9.06
CA LEU A 480 -3.63 44.05 -8.91
C LEU A 480 -4.13 44.22 -7.45
N LEU A 481 -3.27 44.03 -6.46
CA LEU A 481 -3.64 44.13 -5.03
C LEU A 481 -3.54 45.54 -4.44
N LYS A 482 -3.01 46.52 -5.19
CA LYS A 482 -2.79 47.90 -4.69
C LYS A 482 -4.00 48.83 -4.79
N GLN A 483 -5.08 48.46 -5.50
CA GLN A 483 -6.19 49.38 -5.83
C GLN A 483 -7.46 49.28 -4.97
N LYS A 484 -7.53 48.42 -3.93
CA LYS A 484 -8.76 48.24 -3.11
C LYS A 484 -8.62 48.64 -1.62
N LYS A 485 -7.75 49.61 -1.30
CA LYS A 485 -7.54 50.09 0.08
C LYS A 485 -7.60 51.62 0.24
N GLN A 486 -8.58 52.26 -0.39
CA GLN A 486 -8.94 53.67 -0.16
C GLN A 486 -10.45 53.84 0.06
N SER A 487 -10.91 53.66 1.30
CA SER A 487 -12.12 54.31 1.84
C SER A 487 -12.27 54.09 3.36
N GLN A 488 -12.27 55.20 4.12
CA GLN A 488 -12.94 55.45 5.43
C GLN A 488 -12.57 54.52 6.64
N ILE A 489 -12.01 54.90 7.80
CA ILE A 489 -11.85 56.13 8.66
C ILE A 489 -12.92 56.35 9.77
N LYS A 490 -12.46 56.29 11.05
CA LYS A 490 -13.04 56.80 12.35
C LYS A 490 -14.31 56.08 12.91
N SER A 491 -14.62 56.01 14.23
CA SER A 491 -14.13 56.68 15.49
C SER A 491 -14.28 55.82 16.79
N ASN A 492 -13.86 56.37 17.96
CA ASN A 492 -13.75 55.81 19.36
C ASN A 492 -15.11 55.38 20.04
N SER A 493 -15.27 54.84 21.28
CA SER A 493 -14.55 54.91 22.60
C SER A 493 -15.06 53.83 23.64
N VAL A 494 -14.27 53.06 24.44
CA VAL A 494 -13.73 53.25 25.85
C VAL A 494 -14.45 52.51 27.05
N ILE A 495 -13.84 51.42 27.59
CA ILE A 495 -13.64 50.95 29.03
C ILE A 495 -14.89 50.58 29.92
N PRO A 496 -14.89 49.68 30.98
CA PRO A 496 -13.86 48.81 31.65
C PRO A 496 -14.20 47.27 31.82
N PRO A 497 -13.32 46.43 32.46
CA PRO A 497 -13.46 44.96 32.57
C PRO A 497 -13.67 44.38 34.01
N ILE A 498 -13.88 43.06 34.14
CA ILE A 498 -13.82 42.29 35.41
C ILE A 498 -12.82 41.11 35.31
N ASN A 499 -12.07 40.89 36.38
CA ASN A 499 -10.99 39.91 36.57
C ASN A 499 -11.49 38.58 37.17
N LEU A 500 -10.84 37.44 36.89
CA LEU A 500 -10.65 36.39 37.92
C LEU A 500 -9.47 35.41 37.67
N GLN A 501 -8.46 35.57 38.53
CA GLN A 501 -7.52 34.59 39.15
C GLN A 501 -6.54 33.71 38.35
N LYS A 502 -5.28 33.77 38.81
CA LYS A 502 -4.16 32.83 38.57
C LYS A 502 -3.83 32.12 39.89
N SER A 503 -3.76 30.78 39.94
CA SER A 503 -3.22 30.07 41.14
C SER A 503 -2.78 28.60 40.97
N ILE A 504 -2.60 28.07 39.74
CA ILE A 504 -2.35 26.62 39.52
C ILE A 504 -0.97 26.31 38.90
N SER A 505 -0.19 27.31 38.47
CA SER A 505 0.91 27.10 37.50
C SER A 505 2.26 26.59 38.04
N GLN A 506 2.46 26.38 39.35
CA GLN A 506 3.80 26.10 39.90
C GLN A 506 4.12 24.62 40.12
N ASN A 507 3.16 23.77 40.52
CA ASN A 507 3.46 22.37 40.86
C ASN A 507 3.77 21.46 39.64
N ASN A 508 3.27 21.79 38.45
CA ASN A 508 3.44 20.93 37.27
C ASN A 508 4.86 20.99 36.65
N PHE A 509 5.61 22.09 36.85
CA PHE A 509 6.91 22.30 36.21
C PHE A 509 8.02 21.40 36.79
N ALA A 510 7.94 21.08 38.10
CA ALA A 510 8.88 20.18 38.75
C ALA A 510 8.78 18.75 38.19
N LEU A 511 7.55 18.26 37.98
CA LEU A 511 7.27 16.93 37.45
C LEU A 511 7.72 16.81 35.98
N GLU A 512 7.42 17.82 35.14
CA GLU A 512 7.86 17.89 33.73
C GLU A 512 9.39 17.81 33.62
N CYS A 513 10.11 18.55 34.48
CA CYS A 513 11.58 18.49 34.53
C CYS A 513 12.12 17.13 34.97
N GLN A 514 11.42 16.41 35.87
CA GLN A 514 11.84 15.10 36.37
C GLN A 514 11.68 14.01 35.31
N VAL A 515 10.57 14.02 34.57
CA VAL A 515 10.29 13.11 33.44
C VAL A 515 11.22 13.37 32.26
N LEU A 516 11.50 14.64 31.92
CA LEU A 516 12.45 14.95 30.85
C LEU A 516 13.89 14.55 31.21
N LYS A 517 14.28 14.62 32.49
CA LYS A 517 15.57 14.12 32.98
C LYS A 517 15.67 12.59 32.92
N SER A 518 14.65 11.85 33.34
CA SER A 518 14.65 10.38 33.26
C SER A 518 14.69 9.89 31.80
N TYR A 519 13.89 10.52 30.91
CA TYR A 519 13.89 10.18 29.47
C TYR A 519 15.24 10.45 28.81
N ARG A 520 15.89 11.59 29.12
CA ARG A 520 17.26 11.88 28.64
C ARG A 520 18.29 10.88 29.16
N LYS A 521 18.22 10.49 30.45
CA LYS A 521 19.12 9.50 31.05
C LYS A 521 18.96 8.13 30.38
N MET A 522 17.73 7.68 30.17
CA MET A 522 17.42 6.42 29.48
C MET A 522 17.95 6.41 28.04
N ARG A 523 17.72 7.50 27.27
CA ARG A 523 18.22 7.63 25.89
C ARG A 523 19.75 7.66 25.83
N PHE A 524 20.42 8.25 26.83
CA PHE A 524 21.89 8.27 26.93
C PHE A 524 22.46 6.90 27.28
N GLN A 525 21.84 6.15 28.19
CA GLN A 525 22.21 4.76 28.50
C GLN A 525 22.03 3.85 27.28
N GLN A 526 20.92 4.00 26.54
CA GLN A 526 20.69 3.27 25.29
C GLN A 526 21.73 3.64 24.20
N PHE A 527 22.15 4.91 24.13
CA PHE A 527 23.25 5.33 23.26
C PHE A 527 24.60 4.71 23.65
N GLN A 528 24.92 4.64 24.95
CA GLN A 528 26.13 3.95 25.43
C GLN A 528 26.11 2.45 25.11
N ALA A 529 24.99 1.76 25.37
CA ALA A 529 24.82 0.35 25.01
C ALA A 529 24.99 0.12 23.49
N ASN A 530 24.37 0.95 22.65
CA ASN A 530 24.52 0.88 21.19
C ASN A 530 25.96 1.17 20.73
N ARG A 531 26.69 2.07 21.42
CA ARG A 531 28.10 2.34 21.16
C ARG A 531 28.99 1.15 21.55
N GLU A 532 28.73 0.51 22.69
CA GLU A 532 29.46 -0.71 23.10
C GLU A 532 29.21 -1.88 22.14
N VAL A 533 27.96 -2.10 21.72
CA VAL A 533 27.62 -3.09 20.69
C VAL A 533 28.35 -2.78 19.38
N SER A 534 28.38 -1.51 18.96
CA SER A 534 29.11 -1.09 17.75
C SER A 534 30.63 -1.29 17.87
N LEU A 535 31.20 -1.12 19.07
CA LEU A 535 32.62 -1.37 19.34
C LEU A 535 32.93 -2.88 19.36
N LYS A 536 32.07 -3.71 19.96
CA LYS A 536 32.17 -5.18 19.92
C LYS A 536 32.08 -5.72 18.49
N ILE A 537 31.15 -5.19 17.68
CA ILE A 537 31.04 -5.54 16.26
C ILE A 537 32.31 -5.13 15.50
N LYS A 538 32.86 -3.93 15.75
CA LYS A 538 34.16 -3.52 15.16
C LYS A 538 35.32 -4.44 15.56
N SER A 539 35.41 -4.87 16.82
CA SER A 539 36.48 -5.78 17.26
C SER A 539 36.31 -7.19 16.67
N GLN A 540 35.09 -7.71 16.57
CA GLN A 540 34.82 -9.02 15.97
C GLN A 540 35.08 -9.03 14.45
N ILE A 541 34.67 -7.99 13.73
CA ILE A 541 34.98 -7.83 12.30
C ILE A 541 36.50 -7.69 12.09
N GLY A 542 37.18 -6.93 12.95
CA GLY A 542 38.65 -6.84 12.95
C GLY A 542 39.35 -8.19 13.15
N SER A 543 38.87 -9.01 14.08
CA SER A 543 39.39 -10.37 14.28
C SER A 543 39.10 -11.29 13.09
N LEU A 544 37.89 -11.26 12.50
CA LEU A 544 37.56 -12.08 11.35
C LEU A 544 38.45 -11.76 10.12
N ILE A 545 38.72 -10.47 9.88
CA ILE A 545 39.59 -10.03 8.78
C ILE A 545 41.03 -10.51 8.99
N THR A 546 41.55 -10.46 10.23
CA THR A 546 42.90 -10.98 10.52
C THR A 546 43.00 -12.50 10.46
N THR A 547 41.93 -13.24 10.78
CA THR A 547 41.91 -14.71 10.65
C THR A 547 41.84 -15.13 9.17
N GLN A 548 41.01 -14.49 8.35
CA GLN A 548 40.88 -14.83 6.92
C GLN A 548 42.09 -14.41 6.07
N LEU A 549 42.81 -13.36 6.45
CA LEU A 549 44.07 -12.96 5.79
C LEU A 549 45.28 -13.84 6.13
N ARG A 550 45.19 -14.69 7.18
CA ARG A 550 46.23 -15.69 7.48
C ARG A 550 46.00 -17.05 6.82
N SER A 551 44.80 -17.31 6.28
CA SER A 551 44.43 -18.60 5.67
C SER A 551 44.38 -18.57 4.13
N SER A 552 44.95 -17.55 3.49
CA SER A 552 44.79 -17.29 2.04
C SER A 552 46.10 -16.88 1.35
N SER A 553 47.23 -17.48 1.75
CA SER A 553 48.55 -17.26 1.13
C SER A 553 48.95 -18.28 0.06
N HIS A 554 47.99 -19.02 -0.52
CA HIS A 554 48.17 -19.83 -1.72
C HIS A 554 46.87 -19.84 -2.54
N ASP A 555 46.81 -18.98 -3.57
CA ASP A 555 46.45 -19.31 -4.96
C ASP A 555 46.07 -18.06 -5.76
N SER A 556 46.67 -17.92 -6.94
CA SER A 556 46.72 -16.66 -7.69
C SER A 556 46.00 -16.75 -9.04
N SER A 557 44.67 -16.56 -9.07
CA SER A 557 43.93 -16.31 -10.31
C SER A 557 42.48 -15.80 -10.12
N CYS A 558 42.27 -14.48 -9.91
CA CYS A 558 41.05 -13.73 -10.34
C CYS A 558 41.08 -12.24 -9.93
N PRO A 559 41.18 -11.26 -10.86
CA PRO A 559 41.30 -9.83 -10.52
C PRO A 559 39.97 -9.03 -10.50
N LEU A 560 38.79 -9.67 -10.47
CA LEU A 560 37.50 -8.98 -10.65
C LEU A 560 36.58 -8.91 -9.42
N ALA A 561 36.70 -9.82 -8.44
CA ALA A 561 35.76 -9.89 -7.30
C ALA A 561 36.06 -8.90 -6.15
N THR A 562 37.31 -8.47 -5.98
CA THR A 562 37.75 -7.66 -4.83
C THR A 562 37.27 -6.21 -4.87
N ASN A 563 37.03 -5.66 -6.06
CA ASN A 563 36.62 -4.26 -6.24
C ASN A 563 35.14 -4.00 -5.89
N GLU A 564 34.25 -5.01 -5.99
CA GLU A 564 32.83 -4.81 -5.70
C GLU A 564 32.53 -4.87 -4.19
N PHE A 565 33.21 -5.77 -3.47
CA PHE A 565 33.04 -5.92 -2.01
C PHE A 565 33.54 -4.68 -1.25
N GLY A 566 34.70 -4.13 -1.65
CA GLY A 566 35.21 -2.87 -1.12
C GLY A 566 34.27 -1.68 -1.36
N LYS A 567 33.64 -1.60 -2.54
CA LYS A 567 32.63 -0.57 -2.85
C LYS A 567 31.37 -0.70 -1.99
N ARG A 568 30.88 -1.93 -1.73
CA ARG A 568 29.72 -2.18 -0.87
C ARG A 568 29.98 -1.86 0.61
N ILE A 569 31.18 -2.12 1.12
CA ILE A 569 31.55 -1.74 2.50
C ILE A 569 31.64 -0.22 2.64
N LYS A 570 32.20 0.48 1.65
CA LYS A 570 32.32 1.94 1.67
C LYS A 570 30.96 2.64 1.64
N THR A 571 30.04 2.18 0.79
CA THR A 571 28.65 2.67 0.78
C THR A 571 27.89 2.37 2.09
N LEU A 572 28.11 1.21 2.72
CA LEU A 572 27.53 0.93 4.04
C LEU A 572 28.07 1.84 5.16
N GLN A 573 29.37 2.18 5.15
CA GLN A 573 29.94 3.15 6.09
C GLN A 573 29.42 4.58 5.85
N GLU A 574 29.33 5.02 4.60
CA GLU A 574 28.79 6.32 4.22
C GLU A 574 27.30 6.44 4.59
N PHE A 575 26.51 5.38 4.38
CA PHE A 575 25.10 5.32 4.77
C PHE A 575 24.91 5.40 6.31
N TYR A 576 25.77 4.74 7.08
CA TYR A 576 25.74 4.83 8.55
C TYR A 576 26.16 6.21 9.05
N TYR A 577 27.18 6.83 8.47
CA TYR A 577 27.59 8.20 8.81
C TYR A 577 26.49 9.21 8.48
N ALA A 578 25.88 9.14 7.29
CA ALA A 578 24.79 10.02 6.88
C ALA A 578 23.58 9.91 7.84
N LYS A 579 23.17 8.69 8.19
CA LYS A 579 22.04 8.45 9.11
C LYS A 579 22.34 8.94 10.54
N THR A 580 23.59 8.88 10.97
CA THR A 580 24.04 9.41 12.27
C THR A 580 24.07 10.94 12.27
N PHE A 581 24.56 11.57 11.19
CA PHE A 581 24.65 13.04 11.09
C PHE A 581 23.28 13.72 11.03
N ILE A 582 22.30 13.08 10.35
CA ILE A 582 20.90 13.55 10.28
C ILE A 582 20.18 13.47 11.65
N THR A 583 20.60 12.55 12.53
CA THR A 583 19.95 12.34 13.84
C THR A 583 20.54 13.16 14.98
N THR A 584 21.70 13.82 14.78
CA THR A 584 22.30 14.75 15.76
C THR A 584 21.91 16.23 15.56
N ASN A 585 21.32 16.59 14.42
CA ASN A 585 20.94 17.98 14.08
C ASN A 585 19.40 18.20 14.00
N ARG A 586 18.62 17.48 14.81
CA ARG A 586 17.16 17.65 14.99
C ARG A 586 16.74 17.56 16.46
#